data_AF-A0A8C8VGS9-F1
#
_entry.id   AF-A0A8C8VGS9-F1
#
_cell.length_a   1.000
_cell.length_b   1.000
_cell.length_c   1.000
_cell.angle_alpha   90.00
_cell.angle_beta   90.00
_cell.angle_gamma   90.00
#
_symmetry.space_group_name_H-M   'P 1'
#
loop_
_entity.id
_entity.type
_entity.pdbx_description
1 polymer ?
#
loop_
_entity_poly.entity_id
_entity_poly.type
_entity_poly.pdbx_seq_one_letter_code
_entity_poly.pdbx_strand_id
1 'polypeptide(L)'
;MQLVPGSVYKEKRKQKRQRPASASGEDPIPAPVPAPPALREPGPRLERANPARRRLPDPEPERVPARSIVSPSMALKRIQKELSDLQRDPPAHCSAGPVGDDLFHWQATIMGPPDSAYQGGVFFLTVHFPTDYPFKPPKIAFTTKIYHPNINSNGSICLDILRSQWSPALTVSKVLLSICSLLCDPNPDDPLVPDIAQIYKSDKDKTGGRASFIRMTT
;
A
#
# COMPACT_ATOMS: atom_id res chain seq x y z
N MET A 1 -12.33 -62.33 9.61
CA MET A 1 -13.74 -62.46 9.16
C MET A 1 -14.52 -62.97 10.38
N GLN A 2 -15.58 -62.38 10.94
CA GLN A 2 -16.65 -61.45 10.55
C GLN A 2 -16.83 -60.40 11.68
N LEU A 3 -16.90 -59.09 11.42
CA LEU A 3 -18.05 -58.27 10.97
C LEU A 3 -19.20 -58.15 12.02
N VAL A 4 -19.18 -57.02 12.74
CA VAL A 4 -20.28 -56.44 13.52
C VAL A 4 -21.07 -55.43 12.66
N PRO A 5 -22.41 -55.50 12.59
CA PRO A 5 -23.25 -54.38 12.15
C PRO A 5 -23.76 -53.64 13.40
N GLY A 6 -23.71 -52.31 13.51
CA GLY A 6 -24.12 -51.31 12.52
C GLY A 6 -25.20 -50.45 13.19
N SER A 7 -24.78 -49.50 14.03
CA SER A 7 -25.66 -48.57 14.74
C SER A 7 -26.27 -47.55 13.77
N VAL A 8 -27.61 -47.52 13.78
CA VAL A 8 -28.51 -46.68 12.99
C VAL A 8 -28.26 -45.19 13.26
N TYR A 9 -27.71 -44.48 12.28
CA TYR A 9 -27.71 -43.02 12.25
C TYR A 9 -29.08 -42.52 11.78
N LYS A 10 -29.78 -41.77 12.65
CA LYS A 10 -31.03 -41.07 12.33
C LYS A 10 -30.73 -39.77 11.62
N GLU A 11 -31.19 -39.72 10.38
CA GLU A 11 -31.24 -38.57 9.48
C GLU A 11 -32.17 -37.47 10.03
N LYS A 12 -31.64 -36.28 10.33
CA LYS A 12 -32.46 -35.10 10.64
C LYS A 12 -32.57 -34.20 9.41
N ARG A 13 -33.82 -34.06 8.98
CA ARG A 13 -34.34 -33.38 7.81
C ARG A 13 -33.95 -31.89 7.76
N LYS A 14 -33.66 -31.44 6.53
CA LYS A 14 -33.54 -30.05 6.08
C LYS A 14 -34.81 -29.26 6.41
N GLN A 15 -34.71 -28.25 7.27
CA GLN A 15 -35.75 -27.23 7.42
C GLN A 15 -35.49 -26.10 6.41
N LYS A 16 -36.27 -26.11 5.32
CA LYS A 16 -36.32 -25.09 4.28
C LYS A 16 -36.88 -23.78 4.88
N ARG A 17 -36.03 -22.81 5.20
CA ARG A 17 -36.47 -21.44 5.55
C ARG A 17 -37.05 -20.80 4.29
N GLN A 18 -38.37 -20.62 4.27
CA GLN A 18 -39.07 -19.82 3.28
C GLN A 18 -38.71 -18.35 3.49
N ARG A 19 -38.38 -17.65 2.40
CA ARG A 19 -38.23 -16.18 2.38
C ARG A 19 -39.63 -15.58 2.21
N PRO A 20 -40.04 -14.57 3.01
CA PRO A 20 -41.23 -13.81 2.69
C PRO A 20 -40.96 -12.91 1.47
N ALA A 21 -41.88 -12.95 0.51
CA ALA A 21 -41.97 -12.00 -0.58
C ALA A 21 -42.61 -10.70 -0.06
N SER A 22 -42.01 -9.55 -0.36
CA SER A 22 -42.62 -8.25 -0.11
C SER A 22 -42.26 -7.26 -1.20
N ALA A 23 -43.29 -7.00 -2.01
CA ALA A 23 -43.64 -5.73 -2.65
C ALA A 23 -42.59 -4.98 -3.49
N SER A 24 -42.68 -5.18 -4.81
CA SER A 24 -42.34 -4.20 -5.83
C SER A 24 -43.31 -3.02 -5.75
N GLY A 25 -42.88 -1.93 -5.13
CA GLY A 25 -43.48 -0.60 -5.30
C GLY A 25 -42.53 0.23 -6.14
N GLU A 26 -42.78 0.31 -7.45
CA GLU A 26 -42.11 1.28 -8.31
C GLU A 26 -42.77 2.65 -8.08
N ASP A 27 -42.02 3.58 -7.48
CA ASP A 27 -42.45 4.97 -7.37
C ASP A 27 -42.54 5.59 -8.78
N PRO A 28 -43.60 6.34 -9.12
CA PRO A 28 -43.73 6.95 -10.43
C PRO A 28 -42.67 8.05 -10.63
N ILE A 29 -41.94 7.95 -11.74
CA ILE A 29 -40.96 8.92 -12.21
C ILE A 29 -41.66 10.28 -12.40
N PRO A 30 -41.19 11.39 -11.79
CA PRO A 30 -41.78 12.70 -12.03
C PRO A 30 -41.53 13.16 -13.47
N ALA A 31 -42.57 13.71 -14.10
CA ALA A 31 -42.51 14.25 -15.46
C ALA A 31 -41.48 15.40 -15.58
N PRO A 32 -40.82 15.57 -16.74
CA PRO A 32 -39.85 16.63 -16.95
C PRO A 32 -40.54 18.00 -16.93
N VAL A 33 -39.97 18.92 -16.13
CA VAL A 33 -40.41 20.31 -16.02
C VAL A 33 -40.10 21.05 -17.34
N PRO A 34 -41.02 21.85 -17.91
CA PRO A 34 -40.75 22.61 -19.13
C PRO A 34 -39.68 23.68 -18.89
N ALA A 35 -38.77 23.82 -19.85
CA ALA A 35 -37.70 24.82 -19.82
C ALA A 35 -38.27 26.26 -19.87
N PRO A 36 -37.66 27.23 -19.16
CA PRO A 36 -38.08 28.63 -19.22
C PRO A 36 -37.77 29.25 -20.59
N PRO A 37 -38.56 30.25 -21.04
CA PRO A 37 -38.37 30.89 -22.34
C PRO A 37 -37.08 31.70 -22.37
N ALA A 38 -36.33 31.59 -23.49
CA ALA A 38 -35.11 32.32 -23.73
C ALA A 38 -35.36 33.84 -23.70
N LEU A 39 -34.64 34.53 -22.82
CA LEU A 39 -34.59 35.99 -22.81
C LEU A 39 -33.94 36.47 -24.11
N ARG A 40 -34.63 37.36 -24.83
CA ARG A 40 -34.11 38.04 -26.02
C ARG A 40 -32.93 38.93 -25.62
N GLU A 41 -31.78 38.68 -26.23
CA GLU A 41 -30.62 39.59 -26.19
C GLU A 41 -31.01 40.97 -26.75
N PRO A 42 -30.73 42.09 -26.05
CA PRO A 42 -30.91 43.42 -26.61
C PRO A 42 -29.82 43.68 -27.67
N GLY A 43 -30.26 44.12 -28.86
CA GLY A 43 -29.38 44.47 -29.98
C GLY A 43 -28.39 45.60 -29.65
N PRO A 44 -27.32 45.76 -30.45
CA PRO A 44 -26.21 46.65 -30.14
C PRO A 44 -26.66 48.12 -30.16
N ARG A 45 -26.43 48.81 -29.04
CA ARG A 45 -26.60 50.25 -28.88
C ARG A 45 -25.47 50.96 -29.63
N LEU A 46 -25.80 51.82 -30.61
CA LEU A 46 -24.81 52.70 -31.25
C LEU A 46 -24.25 53.68 -30.20
N GLU A 47 -23.01 53.45 -29.79
CA GLU A 47 -22.24 54.37 -28.95
C GLU A 47 -21.62 55.47 -29.81
N ARG A 48 -21.88 56.74 -29.46
CA ARG A 48 -21.29 57.91 -30.12
C ARG A 48 -19.81 58.02 -29.73
N ALA A 49 -18.94 58.16 -30.72
CA ALA A 49 -17.49 58.26 -30.53
C ALA A 49 -17.08 59.53 -29.77
N ASN A 50 -16.30 59.36 -28.70
CA ASN A 50 -15.66 60.43 -27.92
C ASN A 50 -14.16 60.51 -28.31
N PRO A 51 -13.63 61.62 -28.85
CA PRO A 51 -12.33 61.64 -29.52
C PRO A 51 -11.09 61.77 -28.60
N ALA A 52 -11.15 61.38 -27.33
CA ALA A 52 -10.07 61.65 -26.36
C ALA A 52 -9.53 60.42 -25.59
N ARG A 53 -9.59 59.20 -26.15
CA ARG A 53 -8.88 58.04 -25.57
C ARG A 53 -7.55 57.79 -26.30
N ARG A 54 -6.43 58.13 -25.63
CA ARG A 54 -5.13 57.56 -25.97
C ARG A 54 -5.24 56.04 -25.84
N ARG A 55 -4.93 55.31 -26.92
CA ARG A 55 -4.88 53.83 -26.90
C ARG A 55 -3.81 53.42 -25.88
N LEU A 56 -4.23 52.77 -24.80
CA LEU A 56 -3.31 51.97 -24.01
C LEU A 56 -2.87 50.81 -24.91
N PRO A 57 -1.58 50.45 -24.93
CA PRO A 57 -1.14 49.24 -25.63
C PRO A 57 -1.90 48.04 -25.05
N ASP A 58 -2.40 47.17 -25.94
CA ASP A 58 -3.07 45.94 -25.53
C ASP A 58 -2.15 45.14 -24.58
N PRO A 59 -2.67 44.52 -23.51
CA PRO A 59 -1.88 43.62 -22.71
C PRO A 59 -1.37 42.50 -23.62
N GLU A 60 -0.04 42.36 -23.71
CA GLU A 60 0.60 41.19 -24.34
C GLU A 60 -0.07 39.92 -23.82
N PRO A 61 -0.34 38.91 -24.66
CA PRO A 61 -0.86 37.64 -24.19
C PRO A 61 0.13 37.08 -23.17
N GLU A 62 -0.29 37.09 -21.90
CA GLU A 62 0.47 36.55 -20.79
C GLU A 62 0.83 35.11 -21.16
N ARG A 63 2.11 34.84 -21.38
CA ARG A 63 2.59 33.49 -21.69
C ARG A 63 2.20 32.61 -20.51
N VAL A 64 1.15 31.82 -20.67
CA VAL A 64 0.93 30.63 -19.82
C VAL A 64 2.26 29.87 -19.83
N PRO A 65 2.94 29.70 -18.68
CA PRO A 65 4.21 29.01 -18.66
C PRO A 65 3.92 27.60 -19.19
N ALA A 66 4.55 27.26 -20.32
CA ALA A 66 4.56 25.89 -20.80
C ALA A 66 4.92 25.02 -19.60
N ARG A 67 4.04 24.09 -19.20
CA ARG A 67 4.34 23.08 -18.18
C ARG A 67 5.77 22.63 -18.44
N SER A 68 6.70 22.96 -17.55
CA SER A 68 8.09 22.59 -17.75
C SER A 68 8.07 21.08 -17.89
N ILE A 69 8.42 20.57 -19.06
CA ILE A 69 8.66 19.14 -19.25
C ILE A 69 9.96 18.89 -18.48
N VAL A 70 9.85 18.76 -17.15
CA VAL A 70 10.98 18.42 -16.30
C VAL A 70 11.31 16.99 -16.70
N SER A 71 12.49 16.79 -17.27
CA SER A 71 12.98 15.46 -17.54
C SER A 71 12.98 14.68 -16.21
N PRO A 72 12.45 13.43 -16.19
CA PRO A 72 12.39 12.66 -14.96
C PRO A 72 13.78 12.57 -14.33
N SER A 73 13.87 12.85 -13.02
CA SER A 73 15.13 12.69 -12.30
C SER A 73 15.64 11.26 -12.44
N MET A 74 16.95 11.05 -12.34
CA MET A 74 17.53 9.70 -12.37
C MET A 74 16.89 8.77 -11.33
N ALA A 75 16.58 9.32 -10.15
CA ALA A 75 15.83 8.62 -9.11
C ALA A 75 14.42 8.21 -9.58
N LEU A 76 13.67 9.13 -10.18
CA LEU A 76 12.33 8.85 -10.68
C LEU A 76 12.33 7.76 -11.76
N LYS A 77 13.26 7.83 -12.73
CA LYS A 77 13.43 6.79 -13.76
C LYS A 77 13.72 5.43 -13.14
N ARG A 78 14.57 5.39 -12.11
CA ARG A 78 14.91 4.17 -11.38
C ARG A 78 13.70 3.61 -10.64
N ILE A 79 12.94 4.44 -9.92
CA ILE A 79 11.73 4.06 -9.19
C ILE A 79 10.65 3.50 -10.15
N GLN A 80 10.41 4.18 -11.28
CA GLN A 80 9.46 3.72 -12.30
C GLN A 80 9.84 2.38 -12.91
N LYS A 81 11.14 2.16 -13.13
CA LYS A 81 11.65 0.86 -13.59
C LYS A 81 11.37 -0.23 -12.55
N GLU A 82 11.66 0.01 -11.28
CA GLU A 82 11.38 -0.96 -10.22
C GLU A 82 9.88 -1.25 -10.03
N LEU A 83 9.02 -0.24 -10.19
CA LEU A 83 7.58 -0.43 -10.16
C LEU A 83 7.13 -1.36 -11.30
N SER A 84 7.67 -1.15 -12.50
CA SER A 84 7.38 -1.99 -13.66
C SER A 84 7.89 -3.42 -13.48
N ASP A 85 9.09 -3.58 -12.92
CA ASP A 85 9.67 -4.89 -12.62
C ASP A 85 8.85 -5.64 -11.56
N LEU A 86 8.39 -4.96 -10.50
CA LEU A 86 7.52 -5.53 -9.47
C LEU A 86 6.14 -5.95 -10.01
N GLN A 87 5.57 -5.17 -10.92
CA GLN A 87 4.29 -5.51 -11.56
C GLN A 87 4.42 -6.71 -12.49
N ARG A 88 5.57 -6.86 -13.17
CA ARG A 88 5.85 -7.98 -14.06
C ARG A 88 6.18 -9.26 -13.30
N ASP A 89 6.98 -9.14 -12.23
CA ASP A 89 7.48 -10.27 -11.45
C ASP A 89 7.40 -9.94 -9.94
N PRO A 90 6.21 -10.11 -9.34
CA PRO A 90 6.02 -9.78 -7.94
C PRO A 90 6.75 -10.78 -7.04
N PRO A 91 7.50 -10.31 -6.02
CA PRO A 91 8.17 -11.19 -5.08
C PRO A 91 7.15 -12.05 -4.32
N ALA A 92 7.47 -13.33 -4.10
CA ALA A 92 6.61 -14.24 -3.35
C ALA A 92 6.25 -13.63 -1.99
N HIS A 93 4.96 -13.69 -1.63
CA HIS A 93 4.42 -13.18 -0.36
C HIS A 93 4.61 -11.68 -0.11
N CYS A 94 5.03 -10.92 -1.11
CA CYS A 94 5.28 -9.49 -1.01
C CYS A 94 4.55 -8.72 -2.10
N SER A 95 4.10 -7.51 -1.79
CA SER A 95 3.64 -6.54 -2.78
C SER A 95 4.12 -5.15 -2.39
N ALA A 96 4.32 -4.27 -3.37
CA ALA A 96 4.64 -2.87 -3.12
C ALA A 96 4.19 -1.99 -4.28
N GLY A 97 3.81 -0.75 -3.96
CA GLY A 97 3.43 0.24 -4.96
C GLY A 97 3.23 1.64 -4.35
N PRO A 98 3.12 2.67 -5.20
CA PRO A 98 2.95 4.04 -4.76
C PRO A 98 1.63 4.27 -4.02
N VAL A 99 1.66 5.19 -3.05
CA VAL A 99 0.49 5.65 -2.32
C VAL A 99 0.02 6.96 -2.94
N GLY A 100 -1.14 6.92 -3.61
CA GLY A 100 -1.67 8.08 -4.34
C GLY A 100 -0.80 8.42 -5.55
N ASP A 101 -0.57 9.72 -5.76
CA ASP A 101 0.14 10.24 -6.94
C ASP A 101 1.67 10.37 -6.73
N ASP A 102 2.15 10.20 -5.49
CA ASP A 102 3.57 10.39 -5.18
C ASP A 102 4.37 9.08 -5.37
N LEU A 103 5.16 9.04 -6.44
CA LEU A 103 6.01 7.90 -6.77
C LEU A 103 7.18 7.69 -5.78
N PHE A 104 7.53 8.68 -4.95
CA PHE A 104 8.58 8.54 -3.93
C PHE A 104 8.06 7.97 -2.59
N HIS A 105 6.75 7.69 -2.49
CA HIS A 105 6.12 7.15 -1.30
C HIS A 105 5.34 5.89 -1.64
N TRP A 106 5.84 4.74 -1.20
CA TRP A 106 5.21 3.46 -1.44
C TRP A 106 4.70 2.83 -0.16
N GLN A 107 3.67 2.00 -0.31
CA GLN A 107 3.25 1.03 0.69
C GLN A 107 3.66 -0.36 0.20
N ALA A 108 4.22 -1.15 1.11
CA ALA A 108 4.50 -2.55 0.89
C ALA A 108 3.68 -3.41 1.85
N THR A 109 3.35 -4.63 1.42
CA THR A 109 2.72 -5.66 2.23
C THR A 109 3.58 -6.91 2.22
N ILE A 110 3.85 -7.46 3.38
CA ILE A 110 4.52 -8.75 3.57
C ILE A 110 3.53 -9.70 4.24
N MET A 111 3.27 -10.83 3.61
CA MET A 111 2.57 -11.94 4.25
C MET A 111 3.54 -12.65 5.17
N GLY A 112 3.11 -12.92 6.40
CA GLY A 112 3.91 -13.66 7.37
C GLY A 112 4.41 -14.98 6.81
N PRO A 113 5.74 -15.21 6.74
CA PRO A 113 6.28 -16.40 6.09
C PRO A 113 5.77 -17.70 6.72
N PRO A 114 5.55 -18.77 5.93
CA PRO A 114 5.23 -20.08 6.47
C PRO A 114 6.35 -20.56 7.39
N ASP A 115 6.01 -21.36 8.39
CA ASP A 115 6.93 -21.90 9.40
C ASP A 115 7.68 -20.86 10.25
N SER A 116 7.34 -19.58 10.11
CA SER A 116 7.73 -18.52 11.04
C SER A 116 6.66 -18.33 12.12
N ALA A 117 7.02 -17.66 13.21
CA ALA A 117 6.06 -17.29 14.23
C ALA A 117 5.02 -16.25 13.76
N TYR A 118 5.26 -15.63 12.61
CA TYR A 118 4.40 -14.63 11.99
C TYR A 118 3.44 -15.22 10.95
N GLN A 119 3.49 -16.54 10.73
CA GLN A 119 2.67 -17.22 9.72
C GLN A 119 1.18 -16.86 9.84
N GLY A 120 0.59 -16.44 8.72
CA GLY A 120 -0.80 -16.01 8.63
C GLY A 120 -1.05 -14.52 8.94
N GLY A 121 -0.04 -13.81 9.43
CA GLY A 121 -0.09 -12.35 9.61
C GLY A 121 0.03 -11.58 8.30
N VAL A 122 -0.45 -10.34 8.30
CA VAL A 122 -0.31 -9.38 7.19
C VAL A 122 0.34 -8.11 7.73
N PHE A 123 1.52 -7.78 7.21
CA PHE A 123 2.32 -6.68 7.71
C PHE A 123 2.44 -5.59 6.65
N PHE A 124 2.01 -4.37 7.01
CA PHE A 124 2.15 -3.19 6.18
C PHE A 124 3.43 -2.46 6.53
N LEU A 125 4.12 -1.97 5.50
CA LEU A 125 5.33 -1.18 5.60
C LEU A 125 5.21 0.07 4.74
N THR A 126 5.83 1.16 5.18
CA THR A 126 6.05 2.35 4.36
C THR A 126 7.45 2.32 3.77
N VAL A 127 7.59 2.73 2.51
CA VAL A 127 8.87 2.89 1.80
C VAL A 127 8.95 4.32 1.29
N HIS A 128 9.93 5.09 1.78
CA HIS A 128 10.17 6.46 1.34
C HIS A 128 11.51 6.54 0.61
N PHE A 129 11.48 6.91 -0.66
CA PHE A 129 12.68 7.07 -1.47
C PHE A 129 13.28 8.46 -1.25
N PRO A 130 14.61 8.58 -1.05
CA PRO A 130 15.26 9.87 -1.06
C PRO A 130 15.42 10.38 -2.50
N THR A 131 15.66 11.68 -2.66
CA THR A 131 15.84 12.32 -3.98
C THR A 131 17.09 11.86 -4.72
N ASP A 132 18.07 11.30 -4.00
CA ASP A 132 19.32 10.73 -4.52
C ASP A 132 19.29 9.20 -4.62
N TYR A 133 18.10 8.57 -4.56
CA TYR A 133 17.94 7.15 -4.86
C TYR A 133 18.48 6.84 -6.28
N PRO A 134 19.23 5.74 -6.49
CA PRO A 134 19.55 4.63 -5.57
C PRO A 134 20.89 4.78 -4.83
N PHE A 135 21.51 5.96 -4.81
CA PHE A 135 22.79 6.16 -4.13
C PHE A 135 22.66 6.19 -2.60
N LYS A 136 21.49 6.58 -2.09
CA LYS A 136 21.10 6.35 -0.69
C LYS A 136 19.96 5.34 -0.58
N PRO A 137 19.90 4.57 0.53
CA PRO A 137 18.84 3.60 0.77
C PRO A 137 17.48 4.29 0.93
N PRO A 138 16.38 3.61 0.59
CA PRO A 138 15.04 4.06 0.95
C PRO A 138 14.84 3.87 2.46
N LYS A 139 14.03 4.73 3.07
CA LYS A 139 13.60 4.54 4.46
C LYS A 139 12.42 3.58 4.48
N ILE A 140 12.60 2.43 5.12
CA ILE A 140 11.56 1.41 5.28
C ILE A 140 11.22 1.25 6.76
N ALA A 141 9.93 1.23 7.07
CA ALA A 141 9.44 1.02 8.42
C ALA A 141 8.14 0.24 8.42
N PHE A 142 7.94 -0.61 9.43
CA PHE A 142 6.68 -1.29 9.68
C PHE A 142 5.62 -0.30 10.17
N THR A 143 4.46 -0.31 9.52
CA THR A 143 3.26 0.38 9.99
C THR A 143 2.46 -0.55 10.91
N THR A 144 2.37 -1.83 10.57
CA THR A 144 1.81 -2.85 11.45
C THR A 144 2.75 -3.07 12.64
N LYS A 145 2.22 -3.02 13.87
CA LYS A 145 3.02 -3.35 15.06
C LYS A 145 3.43 -4.83 15.00
N ILE A 146 4.69 -5.09 15.30
CA ILE A 146 5.26 -6.44 15.25
C ILE A 146 6.18 -6.63 16.45
N TYR A 147 6.08 -7.79 17.08
CA TYR A 147 6.93 -8.17 18.19
C TYR A 147 8.14 -8.95 17.66
N HIS A 148 9.28 -8.28 17.46
CA HIS A 148 10.44 -8.85 16.78
C HIS A 148 11.77 -8.30 17.35
N PRO A 149 12.83 -9.13 17.56
CA PRO A 149 14.10 -8.67 18.12
C PRO A 149 14.77 -7.51 17.37
N ASN A 150 14.72 -7.54 16.03
CA ASN A 150 15.31 -6.54 15.14
C ASN A 150 14.34 -5.45 14.63
N ILE A 151 13.13 -5.35 15.17
CA ILE A 151 12.16 -4.31 14.79
C ILE A 151 11.65 -3.63 16.07
N ASN A 152 11.80 -2.31 16.15
CA ASN A 152 11.36 -1.57 17.35
C ASN A 152 9.86 -1.22 17.30
N SER A 153 9.34 -0.66 18.39
CA SER A 153 7.94 -0.22 18.51
C SER A 153 7.52 0.86 17.51
N ASN A 154 8.48 1.61 16.94
CA ASN A 154 8.25 2.62 15.90
C ASN A 154 8.30 2.01 14.49
N GLY A 155 8.54 0.70 14.38
CA GLY A 155 8.64 0.00 13.10
C GLY A 155 9.99 0.13 12.41
N SER A 156 11.00 0.75 13.02
CA SER A 156 12.36 0.79 12.47
C SER A 156 12.96 -0.61 12.46
N ILE A 157 13.64 -0.93 11.35
CA ILE A 157 14.26 -2.24 11.12
C ILE A 157 15.78 -2.08 11.31
N CYS A 158 16.42 -3.02 12.02
CA CYS A 158 17.87 -3.18 11.93
C CYS A 158 18.19 -4.22 10.87
N LEU A 159 18.61 -3.71 9.71
CA LEU A 159 19.03 -4.50 8.58
C LEU A 159 20.20 -3.76 7.92
N ASP A 160 21.34 -4.42 7.81
CA ASP A 160 22.60 -3.88 7.30
C ASP A 160 22.50 -3.36 5.86
N ILE A 161 21.74 -4.04 5.01
CA ILE A 161 21.50 -3.62 3.63
C ILE A 161 20.71 -2.31 3.54
N LEU A 162 20.02 -1.88 4.60
CA LEU A 162 19.39 -0.55 4.69
C LEU A 162 20.33 0.52 5.29
N ARG A 163 21.57 0.15 5.60
CA ARG A 163 22.57 0.99 6.27
C ARG A 163 23.94 0.87 5.60
N SER A 164 24.90 0.22 6.26
CA SER A 164 26.30 0.15 5.85
C SER A 164 26.53 -0.74 4.62
N GLN A 165 25.66 -1.71 4.36
CA GLN A 165 25.74 -2.60 3.20
C GLN A 165 24.77 -2.21 2.07
N TRP A 166 24.21 -1.00 2.11
CA TRP A 166 23.42 -0.51 0.99
C TRP A 166 24.28 -0.42 -0.27
N SER A 167 23.74 -0.94 -1.38
CA SER A 167 24.33 -0.83 -2.70
C SER A 167 23.28 -0.34 -3.68
N PRO A 168 23.62 0.57 -4.62
CA PRO A 168 22.72 0.99 -5.69
C PRO A 168 22.19 -0.16 -6.56
N ALA A 169 22.80 -1.35 -6.51
CA ALA A 169 22.35 -2.57 -7.19
C ALA A 169 21.20 -3.30 -6.45
N LEU A 170 20.90 -2.92 -5.20
CA LEU A 170 19.75 -3.42 -4.46
C LEU A 170 18.47 -2.72 -4.94
N THR A 171 17.38 -3.48 -4.94
CA THR A 171 16.03 -3.05 -5.34
C THR A 171 15.07 -3.23 -4.18
N VAL A 172 13.91 -2.57 -4.22
CA VAL A 172 12.84 -2.75 -3.22
C VAL A 172 12.45 -4.22 -3.10
N SER A 173 12.32 -4.94 -4.24
CA SER A 173 12.04 -6.38 -4.24
C SER A 173 13.05 -7.18 -3.40
N LYS A 174 14.35 -6.97 -3.62
CA LYS A 174 15.41 -7.64 -2.84
C LYS A 174 15.35 -7.27 -1.36
N VAL A 175 15.10 -6.00 -1.05
CA VAL A 175 14.99 -5.53 0.34
C VAL A 175 13.79 -6.19 1.05
N LEU A 176 12.63 -6.29 0.40
CA LEU A 176 11.45 -6.95 0.95
C LEU A 176 11.69 -8.45 1.19
N LEU A 177 12.41 -9.13 0.27
CA LEU A 177 12.82 -10.52 0.46
C LEU A 177 13.78 -10.67 1.66
N SER A 178 14.74 -9.75 1.82
CA SER A 178 15.61 -9.75 3.00
C SER A 178 14.83 -9.52 4.31
N ILE A 179 13.81 -8.66 4.30
CA ILE A 179 12.92 -8.50 5.46
C ILE A 179 12.13 -9.78 5.74
N CYS A 180 11.62 -10.47 4.71
CA CYS A 180 10.97 -11.77 4.90
C CYS A 180 11.90 -12.79 5.53
N SER A 181 13.15 -12.85 5.06
CA SER A 181 14.17 -13.72 5.65
C SER A 181 14.43 -13.37 7.12
N LEU A 182 14.44 -12.08 7.47
CA LEU A 182 14.61 -11.63 8.85
C LEU A 182 13.43 -12.07 9.74
N LEU A 183 12.21 -12.09 9.20
CA LEU A 183 11.03 -12.60 9.91
C LEU A 183 11.10 -14.12 10.15
N CYS A 184 11.70 -14.89 9.24
CA CYS A 184 11.94 -16.32 9.44
C CYS A 184 13.03 -16.55 10.49
N ASP A 185 14.15 -15.84 10.33
CA ASP A 185 15.37 -16.01 11.12
C ASP A 185 15.82 -14.67 11.73
N PRO A 186 15.20 -14.25 12.85
CA PRO A 186 15.66 -13.10 13.60
C PRO A 186 17.13 -13.21 14.00
N ASN A 187 17.85 -12.09 14.04
CA ASN A 187 19.23 -12.01 14.51
C ASN A 187 19.28 -11.52 15.98
N PRO A 188 19.38 -12.41 16.98
CA PRO A 188 19.37 -12.02 18.38
C PRO A 188 20.72 -11.52 18.91
N ASP A 189 21.77 -11.48 18.08
CA ASP A 189 23.10 -10.99 18.45
C ASP A 189 23.28 -9.50 18.17
N ASP A 190 22.45 -8.94 17.28
CA ASP A 190 22.32 -7.50 17.05
C ASP A 190 20.84 -7.03 17.15
N PRO A 191 20.21 -7.14 18.33
CA PRO A 191 18.80 -6.79 18.49
C PRO A 191 18.60 -5.28 18.67
N LEU A 192 17.52 -4.75 18.08
CA LEU A 192 17.02 -3.42 18.45
C LEU A 192 16.28 -3.42 19.78
N VAL A 193 15.71 -4.57 20.16
CA VAL A 193 14.96 -4.73 21.40
C VAL A 193 15.56 -5.89 22.20
N PRO A 194 16.51 -5.62 23.12
CA PRO A 194 17.23 -6.65 23.86
C PRO A 194 16.32 -7.60 24.63
N ASP A 195 15.24 -7.10 25.22
CA ASP A 195 14.30 -7.92 26.00
C ASP A 195 13.63 -9.00 25.14
N ILE A 196 13.21 -8.64 23.91
CA ILE A 196 12.62 -9.59 22.97
C ILE A 196 13.67 -10.62 22.54
N ALA A 197 14.93 -10.20 22.34
CA ALA A 197 16.01 -11.10 21.98
C ALA A 197 16.34 -12.12 23.08
N GLN A 198 16.32 -11.71 24.36
CA GLN A 198 16.54 -12.59 25.50
C GLN A 198 15.43 -13.64 25.62
N ILE A 199 14.16 -13.21 25.44
CA ILE A 199 13.00 -14.10 25.43
C ILE A 199 13.11 -15.08 24.26
N TYR A 200 13.44 -14.59 23.07
CA TYR A 200 13.61 -15.41 21.86
C TYR A 200 14.70 -16.46 22.02
N LYS A 201 15.88 -16.09 22.55
CA LYS A 201 16.98 -17.02 22.87
C LYS A 201 16.51 -18.09 23.86
N SER A 202 15.88 -17.67 24.95
CA SER A 202 15.39 -18.58 26.01
C SER A 202 14.30 -19.54 25.52
N ASP A 203 13.43 -19.11 24.60
CA ASP A 203 12.38 -19.97 24.03
C ASP A 203 12.95 -20.96 23.02
N LYS A 204 13.87 -20.53 22.14
CA LYS A 204 14.53 -21.42 21.17
C LYS A 204 15.23 -22.61 21.83
N ASP A 205 15.89 -22.38 22.96
CA ASP A 205 16.55 -23.43 23.74
C ASP A 205 15.56 -24.42 24.35
N LYS A 206 14.35 -23.98 24.70
CA LYS A 206 13.29 -24.80 25.31
C LYS A 206 12.48 -25.57 24.28
N THR A 207 12.21 -24.99 23.11
CA THR A 207 11.29 -25.52 22.10
C THR A 207 11.99 -26.20 20.92
N GLY A 208 13.31 -26.40 21.00
CA GLY A 208 14.08 -27.04 19.92
C GLY A 208 14.07 -26.25 18.62
N GLY A 209 14.09 -24.91 18.71
CA GLY A 209 14.19 -24.02 17.56
C GLY A 209 12.88 -23.50 16.96
N ARG A 210 11.70 -24.00 17.39
CA ARG A 210 10.40 -23.46 16.95
C ARG A 210 9.97 -22.35 17.91
N ALA A 211 10.23 -21.09 17.56
CA ALA A 211 9.81 -19.92 18.34
C ALA A 211 8.29 -19.95 18.53
N SER A 212 7.85 -20.48 19.67
CA SER A 212 6.44 -20.74 19.97
C SER A 212 5.80 -19.51 20.58
N PHE A 213 6.63 -18.63 21.16
CA PHE A 213 6.20 -17.48 21.96
C PHE A 213 5.64 -16.30 21.15
N ILE A 214 6.03 -16.13 19.88
CA ILE A 214 5.62 -14.95 19.08
C ILE A 214 4.22 -15.11 18.44
N ARG A 215 3.58 -16.28 18.61
CA ARG A 215 2.20 -16.52 18.12
C ARG A 215 1.10 -15.79 18.89
N MET A 216 1.38 -15.17 20.03
CA MET A 216 0.36 -14.59 20.92
C MET A 216 0.20 -13.06 20.83
N THR A 217 1.00 -12.35 20.01
CA THR A 217 1.00 -10.86 20.02
C THR A 217 0.76 -10.20 18.66
N THR A 218 0.45 -10.96 17.60
CA THR A 218 0.02 -10.46 16.29
C THR A 218 -1.47 -10.62 16.06
#